data_AF-A0A6P0VU26-F1
#
_entry.id   AF-A0A6P0VU26-F1
#
_cell.length_a   1.000
_cell.length_b   1.000
_cell.length_c   1.000
_cell.angle_alpha   90.00
_cell.angle_beta   90.00
_cell.angle_gamma   90.00
#
_symmetry.space_group_name_H-M   'P 1'
#
loop_
_entity.id
_entity.type
_entity.pdbx_description
1 polymer ?
#
loop_
_entity_poly.entity_id
_entity_poly.type
_entity_poly.pdbx_seq_one_letter_code
_entity_poly.pdbx_strand_id
1 'polypeptide(L)'
;DSLYGGTGRDTLLGGEGNDTLKGGDNNDTLQGEAGNDSLNGGNGNDLLQGGEDNDQLAGKAGNDTLAGDAGHDELQGEAAMTCSRVVLEMIPC
;
A
#
# COMPACT_ATOMS: atom_id res chain seq x y z
N ASP A 1 -0.96 16.42 -0.38
CA ASP A 1 -2.29 16.30 -1.06
C ASP A 1 -3.03 15.03 -0.71
N SER A 2 -4.21 14.80 -1.29
CA SER A 2 -4.99 13.57 -1.10
C SER A 2 -5.57 13.07 -2.42
N LEU A 3 -5.13 11.90 -2.85
CA LEU A 3 -5.47 11.26 -4.12
C LEU A 3 -6.18 9.93 -3.89
N TYR A 4 -7.20 9.65 -4.70
CA TYR A 4 -8.04 8.46 -4.60
C TYR A 4 -8.31 7.90 -6.00
N GLY A 5 -7.94 6.64 -6.25
CA GLY A 5 -8.19 5.92 -7.52
C GLY A 5 -9.62 5.38 -7.58
N GLY A 6 -10.04 4.69 -6.52
CA GLY A 6 -11.40 4.19 -6.37
C GLY A 6 -11.53 2.79 -6.96
N THR A 7 -12.23 2.65 -8.08
CA THR A 7 -12.40 1.36 -8.75
C THR A 7 -11.68 1.38 -10.09
N GLY A 8 -10.85 0.39 -10.35
CA GLY A 8 -10.17 0.25 -11.64
C GLY A 8 -8.69 0.09 -11.44
N ARG A 9 -7.92 0.09 -12.54
CA ARG A 9 -6.46 0.16 -12.42
C ARG A 9 -6.04 1.61 -12.52
N ASP A 10 -5.58 2.16 -11.40
CA ASP A 10 -5.24 3.56 -11.27
C ASP A 10 -3.72 3.78 -11.18
N THR A 11 -3.31 4.99 -11.52
CA THR A 11 -1.94 5.47 -11.33
C THR A 11 -2.01 6.81 -10.61
N LEU A 12 -1.50 6.83 -9.37
CA LEU A 12 -1.53 8.00 -8.49
C LEU A 12 -0.09 8.47 -8.24
N LEU A 13 0.12 9.78 -8.37
CA LEU A 13 1.40 10.45 -8.17
C LEU A 13 1.20 11.55 -7.11
N GLY A 14 1.92 11.46 -5.99
CA GLY A 14 1.88 12.44 -4.89
C GLY A 14 2.59 13.73 -5.29
N GLY A 15 3.87 13.61 -5.65
CA GLY A 15 4.69 14.74 -6.07
C GLY A 15 5.52 15.27 -4.92
N GLU A 16 5.70 16.60 -4.86
CA GLU A 16 6.37 17.22 -3.73
C GLU A 16 5.39 17.48 -2.58
N GLY A 17 5.80 17.12 -1.36
CA GLY A 17 5.08 17.39 -0.13
C GLY A 17 4.63 16.12 0.57
N ASN A 18 3.83 16.27 1.63
CA ASN A 18 3.28 15.12 2.32
C ASN A 18 1.92 14.76 1.71
N ASP A 19 1.84 13.58 1.12
CA ASP A 19 0.72 13.10 0.35
C ASP A 19 -0.01 11.92 0.99
N THR A 20 -1.28 11.76 0.62
CA THR A 20 -2.09 10.60 0.97
C THR A 20 -2.67 10.01 -0.30
N LEU A 21 -2.21 8.82 -0.67
CA LEU A 21 -2.63 8.12 -1.88
C LEU A 21 -3.41 6.86 -1.50
N LYS A 22 -4.58 6.66 -2.12
CA LYS A 22 -5.38 5.44 -1.96
C LYS A 22 -5.76 4.85 -3.32
N GLY A 23 -5.27 3.65 -3.63
CA GLY A 23 -5.58 2.92 -4.86
C GLY A 23 -7.05 2.54 -4.91
N GLY A 24 -7.46 1.66 -3.99
CA GLY A 24 -8.86 1.23 -3.87
C GLY A 24 -9.01 -0.22 -4.28
N ASP A 25 -9.86 -0.51 -5.27
CA ASP A 25 -10.06 -1.86 -5.79
C ASP A 25 -9.32 -2.05 -7.12
N ASN A 26 -8.76 -3.25 -7.32
CA ASN A 26 -7.94 -3.73 -8.44
C ASN A 26 -6.46 -3.30 -8.32
N ASN A 27 -5.69 -3.53 -9.38
CA ASN A 27 -4.23 -3.43 -9.34
C ASN A 27 -3.76 -2.02 -9.64
N ASP A 28 -3.32 -1.31 -8.62
CA ASP A 28 -2.97 0.09 -8.68
C ASP A 28 -1.46 0.34 -8.64
N THR A 29 -1.08 1.55 -9.05
CA THR A 29 0.29 2.05 -8.95
C THR A 29 0.31 3.38 -8.22
N LEU A 30 0.95 3.44 -7.07
CA LEU A 30 1.03 4.61 -6.20
C LEU A 30 2.50 5.02 -6.04
N GLN A 31 2.80 6.29 -6.29
CA GLN A 31 4.13 6.87 -6.07
C GLN A 31 3.99 8.13 -5.20
N GLY A 32 4.67 8.16 -4.06
CA GLY A 32 4.73 9.32 -3.16
C GLY A 32 5.61 10.45 -3.73
N GLU A 33 6.81 10.08 -4.18
CA GLU A 33 7.88 10.99 -4.64
C GLU A 33 8.64 11.64 -3.48
N ALA A 34 8.44 12.91 -3.15
CA ALA A 34 9.27 13.61 -2.17
C ALA A 34 8.44 14.13 -1.00
N GLY A 35 8.70 13.63 0.21
CA GLY A 35 8.02 14.06 1.42
C GLY A 35 7.58 12.86 2.24
N ASN A 36 6.89 13.10 3.37
CA ASN A 36 6.46 11.99 4.23
C ASN A 36 5.05 11.57 3.83
N ASP A 37 4.97 10.48 3.06
CA ASP A 37 3.76 10.08 2.38
C ASP A 37 3.03 8.92 3.06
N SER A 38 1.74 8.82 2.77
CA SER A 38 0.87 7.73 3.21
C SER A 38 0.22 7.06 2.01
N LEU A 39 0.72 5.89 1.63
CA LEU A 39 0.25 5.11 0.48
C LEU A 39 -0.58 3.90 0.95
N ASN A 40 -1.75 3.71 0.35
CA ASN A 40 -2.62 2.56 0.61
C ASN A 40 -3.05 1.92 -0.72
N GLY A 41 -2.61 0.68 -0.98
CA GLY A 41 -2.95 -0.08 -2.18
C GLY A 41 -4.44 -0.42 -2.21
N GLY A 42 -4.89 -1.20 -1.23
CA GLY A 42 -6.30 -1.52 -1.06
C GLY A 42 -6.55 -3.00 -1.35
N ASN A 43 -7.46 -3.30 -2.26
CA ASN A 43 -7.69 -4.67 -2.71
C ASN A 43 -7.08 -4.84 -4.09
N GLY A 44 -6.15 -5.76 -4.27
CA GLY A 44 -5.52 -5.94 -5.57
C GLY A 44 -4.10 -6.43 -5.45
N ASN A 45 -3.42 -6.50 -6.58
CA ASN A 45 -1.96 -6.65 -6.56
C ASN A 45 -1.39 -5.28 -6.90
N ASP A 46 -0.95 -4.56 -5.88
CA ASP A 46 -0.60 -3.15 -6.00
C ASP A 46 0.92 -2.93 -6.05
N LEU A 47 1.32 -1.82 -6.67
CA LEU A 47 2.69 -1.32 -6.66
C LEU A 47 2.72 0.01 -5.90
N LEU A 48 3.38 0.03 -4.74
CA LEU A 48 3.53 1.22 -3.89
C LEU A 48 5.01 1.61 -3.83
N GLN A 49 5.32 2.86 -4.14
CA GLN A 49 6.65 3.45 -3.98
C GLN A 49 6.56 4.71 -3.10
N GLY A 50 7.26 4.72 -1.97
CA GLY A 50 7.33 5.86 -1.05
C GLY A 50 8.10 7.01 -1.69
N GLY A 51 9.42 6.86 -1.78
CA GLY A 51 10.27 7.81 -2.48
C GLY A 51 11.36 8.34 -1.55
N GLU A 52 11.47 9.65 -1.43
CA GLU A 52 12.36 10.30 -0.45
C GLU A 52 11.61 10.62 0.84
N ASP A 53 12.33 10.67 1.96
CA ASP A 53 11.82 10.92 3.31
C ASP A 53 11.09 9.70 3.92
N ASN A 54 10.33 9.89 5.00
CA ASN A 54 9.83 8.77 5.81
C ASN A 54 8.38 8.44 5.46
N ASP A 55 8.17 7.28 4.85
CA ASP A 55 6.87 6.94 4.29
C ASP A 55 6.13 5.84 5.06
N GLN A 56 4.81 5.83 4.89
CA GLN A 56 3.93 4.77 5.36
C GLN A 56 3.26 4.10 4.16
N LEU A 57 3.64 2.85 3.88
CA LEU A 57 3.11 2.07 2.76
C LEU A 57 2.28 0.89 3.29
N ALA A 58 1.02 0.81 2.91
CA ALA A 58 0.14 -0.30 3.23
C ALA A 58 -0.39 -0.95 1.95
N GLY A 59 0.08 -2.16 1.62
CA GLY A 59 -0.39 -2.92 0.47
C GLY A 59 -1.85 -3.35 0.61
N LYS A 60 -2.24 -3.71 1.85
CA LYS A 60 -3.56 -4.30 2.15
C LYS A 60 -3.75 -5.63 1.39
N ALA A 61 -4.92 -5.92 0.86
CA ALA A 61 -5.29 -7.28 0.46
C ALA A 61 -4.78 -7.62 -0.95
N GLY A 62 -3.82 -8.53 -1.01
CA GLY A 62 -3.43 -9.22 -2.24
C GLY A 62 -1.94 -9.47 -2.29
N ASN A 63 -1.37 -9.54 -3.50
CA ASN A 63 0.07 -9.72 -3.69
C ASN A 63 0.70 -8.39 -4.11
N ASP A 64 1.11 -7.62 -3.12
CA ASP A 64 1.61 -6.27 -3.33
C ASP A 64 3.13 -6.21 -3.43
N THR A 65 3.61 -5.19 -4.12
CA THR A 65 5.02 -4.79 -4.16
C THR A 65 5.15 -3.43 -3.48
N LEU A 66 5.84 -3.39 -2.35
CA LEU A 66 6.08 -2.16 -1.58
C LEU A 66 7.58 -1.81 -1.65
N ALA A 67 7.89 -0.58 -2.02
CA ALA A 67 9.23 -0.02 -1.99
C ALA A 67 9.19 1.31 -1.22
N GLY A 68 9.82 1.36 -0.04
CA GLY A 68 9.96 2.62 0.70
C GLY A 68 10.99 3.57 0.09
N ASP A 69 11.96 3.02 -0.66
CA ASP A 69 13.09 3.74 -1.23
C ASP A 69 13.98 4.40 -0.16
N ALA A 70 14.05 5.73 -0.07
CA ALA A 70 15.05 6.45 0.72
C ALA A 70 14.45 7.12 1.97
N GLY A 71 14.59 6.46 3.12
CA GLY A 71 14.25 7.07 4.40
C GLY A 71 14.06 6.05 5.51
N HIS A 72 13.32 6.42 6.53
CA HIS A 72 12.84 5.48 7.56
C HIS A 72 11.38 5.14 7.32
N ASP A 73 11.17 4.08 6.54
CA ASP A 73 9.84 3.72 6.04
C ASP A 73 9.16 2.63 6.88
N GLU A 74 7.85 2.71 6.95
CA GLU A 74 6.99 1.68 7.51
C GLU A 74 6.22 0.98 6.38
N LEU A 75 6.54 -0.30 6.14
CA LEU A 75 5.93 -1.11 5.08
C LEU A 75 5.05 -2.19 5.69
N GLN A 76 3.76 -2.15 5.39
CA GLN A 76 2.76 -3.12 5.81
C GLN A 76 2.17 -3.86 4.59
N GLY A 77 2.75 -4.99 4.24
CA GLY A 77 2.15 -5.95 3.30
C GLY A 77 1.20 -6.87 4.05
N GLU A 78 -0.12 -6.62 4.02
CA GLU A 78 -1.10 -7.56 4.56
C GLU A 78 -1.37 -8.67 3.53
N ALA A 79 -0.44 -9.61 3.37
CA ALA A 79 -0.65 -10.75 2.48
C ALA A 79 -2.01 -11.38 2.77
N ALA A 80 -2.86 -11.51 1.73
CA ALA A 80 -4.21 -12.04 1.83
C ALA A 80 -4.20 -13.26 2.75
N MET A 81 -4.82 -13.10 3.92
CA MET A 81 -4.88 -14.12 4.96
C MET A 81 -5.72 -15.27 4.40
N THR A 82 -5.10 -16.17 3.62
CA THR A 82 -5.68 -17.49 3.44
C THR A 82 -5.58 -18.14 4.80
N CYS A 83 -6.67 -18.09 5.56
CA CYS A 83 -6.95 -19.07 6.59
C CYS A 83 -7.12 -20.41 5.87
N SER A 84 -6.02 -20.95 5.36
CA SER A 84 -5.96 -22.32 4.89
C SER A 84 -6.18 -23.16 6.12
N ARG A 85 -7.32 -23.82 6.15
CA ARG A 85 -7.82 -24.67 7.24
C ARG A 85 -6.72 -25.63 7.71
N VAL A 86 -5.92 -25.20 8.68
CA VAL A 86 -5.08 -26.08 9.49
C VAL A 86 -5.96 -26.56 10.63
N VAL A 87 -6.37 -27.82 10.51
CA VAL A 87 -6.91 -28.61 11.62
C VAL A 87 -5.82 -28.67 12.69
N LEU A 88 -5.83 -27.75 13.65
CA LEU A 88 -5.57 -27.99 15.08
C LEU A 88 -5.72 -26.69 15.88
N GLU A 89 -6.67 -26.74 16.81
CA GLU A 89 -6.76 -26.00 18.07
C GLU A 89 -6.70 -24.46 18.07
N MET A 90 -7.90 -23.88 18.15
CA MET A 90 -8.28 -22.86 19.14
C MET A 90 -7.25 -21.77 19.45
N ILE A 91 -7.12 -20.81 18.54
CA ILE A 91 -6.81 -19.43 18.93
C ILE A 91 -7.89 -18.54 18.29
N PRO A 92 -8.81 -17.97 19.07
CA PRO A 92 -9.72 -16.97 18.54
C PRO A 92 -8.93 -15.70 18.21
N CYS A 93 -9.24 -15.12 17.05
CA CYS A 93 -8.95 -13.72 16.73
C CYS A 93 -9.51 -12.80 17.83
#